data_AF-A0A916G9G9-F1
#
_entry.id   AF-A0A916G9G9-F1
#
_cell.length_a   1.000
_cell.length_b   1.000
_cell.length_c   1.000
_cell.angle_alpha   90.00
_cell.angle_beta   90.00
_cell.angle_gamma   90.00
#
_symmetry.space_group_name_H-M   'P 1'
#
loop_
_entity.id
_entity.type
_entity.pdbx_description
1 polymer ?
#
loop_
_entity_poly.entity_id
_entity_poly.type
_entity_poly.pdbx_seq_one_letter_code
_entity_poly.pdbx_strand_id
1 'polypeptide(L)'
;MKKTILFPLTTFLMSSLLVAQITYNANGVVQNGSIQQYIVPPCINSVSVEAFGAQGGNTNGGLGARIKGNFSVAFGDTLFIVVGQQGNVNSCGGAGASGGGGGGSFVWKGSGNNKVLFIAAGGGGGGNTNWPGACVNGIDADTLTSGTQGNGINSALGGTNGNGGFGNAPSGTGSGGAGWLSNGQNSTWGGGCTGGLTFPLFTGGNGSNTFGPNGHGGYGGGGGAVCGCGGGGGYSGGGAGEGSSCRAGGGGGGSYNSGTNPSNSKGVQSGNGKVIITEINSFSFLTVSVLPNDTVCEGTLATLTGNGGNSYVWNNGVTNGVPFAINTTTTYKVIATHNNGCIDSAYVTVEVNALPAVFFQVSSDTLCNTSPSFTLSGGVPGGGAYSGSGVSSGTFNPGNAQIGWNVITYSFTDINGCTNTDSDSIYILDCTGMNRLQFSDNGVKMYPNPAKNKLMIESEKFIPNEIIIADLNGKILLSYKPNDKKSELDISALNTGNYLVTIKYNQGERIIKLSKH
;
A
#
# COMPACT_ATOMS: atom_id res chain seq x y z
N MET A 1 -7.48 20.84 29.06
CA MET A 1 -8.33 21.17 27.89
C MET A 1 -7.84 20.37 26.70
N LYS A 2 -8.55 19.30 26.32
CA LYS A 2 -8.26 18.50 25.12
C LYS A 2 -8.76 19.28 23.90
N LYS A 3 -7.86 19.66 22.98
CA LYS A 3 -8.24 20.21 21.66
C LYS A 3 -8.54 19.04 20.74
N THR A 4 -9.83 18.77 20.54
CA THR A 4 -10.34 17.90 19.48
C THR A 4 -10.25 18.67 18.16
N ILE A 5 -9.47 18.17 17.20
CA ILE A 5 -9.44 18.70 15.83
C ILE A 5 -10.35 17.78 14.99
N LEU A 6 -11.50 18.31 14.56
CA LEU A 6 -12.30 17.73 13.48
C LEU A 6 -11.64 18.10 12.14
N PHE A 7 -11.44 17.13 11.25
CA PHE A 7 -11.19 17.38 9.83
C PHE A 7 -12.44 16.98 9.02
N PRO A 8 -12.98 17.86 8.15
CA PRO A 8 -14.09 17.52 7.27
C PRO A 8 -13.61 16.79 6.01
N LEU A 9 -14.55 16.08 5.43
CA LEU A 9 -14.49 15.26 4.22
C LEU A 9 -14.10 16.11 2.98
N THR A 10 -12.92 15.89 2.42
CA THR A 10 -12.61 16.23 1.02
C THR A 10 -11.73 15.16 0.40
N THR A 11 -12.06 14.80 -0.83
CA THR A 11 -11.36 13.89 -1.73
C THR A 11 -9.86 14.20 -1.80
N PHE A 12 -9.06 13.41 -1.08
CA PHE A 12 -7.60 13.43 -1.14
C PHE A 12 -7.14 12.43 -2.21
N LEU A 13 -7.10 12.84 -3.47
CA LEU A 13 -6.18 12.26 -4.45
C LEU A 13 -4.92 13.13 -4.47
N MET A 14 -4.13 13.00 -3.41
CA MET A 14 -2.75 13.47 -3.36
C MET A 14 -1.87 12.24 -3.21
N SER A 15 -1.51 11.59 -4.32
CA SER A 15 -0.29 10.79 -4.35
C SER A 15 0.88 11.73 -4.62
N SER A 16 1.18 12.64 -3.69
CA SER A 16 2.56 13.10 -3.59
C SER A 16 3.33 11.91 -3.04
N LEU A 17 4.06 11.22 -3.92
CA LEU A 17 5.00 10.19 -3.54
C LEU A 17 5.98 10.85 -2.56
N LEU A 18 5.80 10.63 -1.26
CA LEU A 18 6.72 11.13 -0.25
C LEU A 18 8.00 10.32 -0.40
N VAL A 19 8.90 10.81 -1.25
CA VAL A 19 10.19 10.18 -1.49
C VAL A 19 11.10 10.61 -0.35
N ALA A 20 11.35 9.73 0.61
CA ALA A 20 12.35 9.96 1.64
C ALA A 20 13.74 9.87 1.00
N GLN A 21 14.58 10.87 1.29
CA GLN A 21 15.96 10.92 0.84
C GLN A 21 16.88 11.03 2.05
N ILE A 22 17.84 10.12 2.16
CA ILE A 22 18.79 10.04 3.26
C ILE A 22 20.18 10.28 2.69
N THR A 23 20.90 11.23 3.26
CA THR A 23 22.27 11.56 2.84
C THR A 23 23.26 11.12 3.91
N TYR A 24 24.19 10.26 3.49
CA TYR A 24 25.32 9.77 4.28
C TYR A 24 26.57 10.57 3.88
N ASN A 25 27.23 11.13 4.88
CA ASN A 25 28.49 11.86 4.73
C ASN A 25 29.64 11.07 5.35
N ALA A 26 30.87 11.45 5.04
CA ALA A 26 32.05 10.88 5.68
C ALA A 26 32.08 11.24 7.17
N ASN A 27 32.16 10.24 8.04
CA ASN A 27 32.33 10.41 9.49
C ASN A 27 33.75 9.99 9.88
N GLY A 28 34.50 10.86 10.58
CA GLY A 28 35.84 10.57 11.11
C GLY A 28 36.97 11.41 10.51
N VAL A 29 38.20 11.16 11.01
CA VAL A 29 39.46 11.75 10.50
C VAL A 29 39.94 10.94 9.29
N VAL A 30 40.71 11.58 8.40
CA VAL A 30 41.33 10.92 7.23
C VAL A 30 42.02 9.62 7.65
N GLN A 31 41.79 8.56 6.87
CA GLN A 31 42.23 7.15 7.05
C GLN A 31 41.33 6.24 7.90
N ASN A 32 40.55 6.75 8.87
CA ASN A 32 39.84 5.88 9.82
C ASN A 32 38.33 5.77 9.60
N GLY A 33 37.96 4.55 9.15
CA GLY A 33 36.65 3.88 8.99
C GLY A 33 35.50 4.17 9.91
N SER A 34 34.34 4.52 9.31
CA SER A 34 33.08 3.97 9.79
C SER A 34 32.22 3.42 8.63
N ILE A 35 31.86 2.15 8.75
CA ILE A 35 30.82 1.54 7.92
C ILE A 35 29.48 1.94 8.52
N GLN A 36 28.67 2.65 7.75
CA GLN A 36 27.32 3.06 8.11
C GLN A 36 26.30 2.02 7.62
N GLN A 37 25.12 1.99 8.20
CA GLN A 37 24.07 1.04 7.85
C GLN A 37 22.75 1.75 7.52
N TYR A 38 22.03 1.19 6.56
CA TYR A 38 20.65 1.54 6.23
C TYR A 38 19.81 0.26 6.28
N ILE A 39 18.80 0.24 7.13
CA ILE A 39 17.84 -0.86 7.19
C ILE A 39 16.64 -0.46 6.34
N VAL A 40 16.34 -1.25 5.32
CA VAL A 40 15.24 -1.00 4.39
C VAL A 40 13.91 -1.05 5.16
N PRO A 41 13.17 0.07 5.26
CA PRO A 41 11.93 0.11 6.02
C PRO A 41 10.82 -0.68 5.31
N PRO A 42 9.68 -0.93 5.99
CA PRO A 42 8.51 -1.48 5.34
C PRO A 42 8.14 -0.63 4.13
N CYS A 43 7.45 -1.23 3.16
CA CYS A 43 7.01 -0.53 1.95
C CYS A 43 8.15 -0.16 0.95
N ILE A 44 9.41 -0.54 1.16
CA ILE A 44 10.45 -0.29 0.16
C ILE A 44 10.83 -1.59 -0.56
N ASN A 45 10.72 -1.60 -1.89
CA ASN A 45 11.17 -2.71 -2.74
C ASN A 45 12.28 -2.31 -3.73
N SER A 46 12.57 -1.02 -3.82
CA SER A 46 13.61 -0.47 -4.68
C SER A 46 14.15 0.81 -4.06
N VAL A 47 15.45 1.05 -4.24
CA VAL A 47 16.11 2.29 -3.82
C VAL A 47 16.92 2.84 -4.99
N SER A 48 16.89 4.16 -5.17
CA SER A 48 17.87 4.87 -6.00
C SER A 48 19.06 5.22 -5.12
N VAL A 49 20.23 4.70 -5.46
CA VAL A 49 21.48 5.04 -4.77
C VAL A 49 22.32 5.93 -5.67
N GLU A 50 22.78 7.04 -5.12
CA GLU A 50 23.65 8.00 -5.77
C GLU A 50 24.90 8.21 -4.91
N ALA A 51 26.04 7.70 -5.37
CA ALA A 51 27.31 7.72 -4.66
C ALA A 51 28.30 8.67 -5.33
N PHE A 52 29.05 9.40 -4.52
CA PHE A 52 30.10 10.31 -4.95
C PHE A 52 31.42 9.90 -4.30
N GLY A 53 32.44 9.62 -5.11
CA GLY A 53 33.80 9.45 -4.59
C GLY A 53 34.39 10.79 -4.14
N ALA A 54 35.45 10.75 -3.36
CA ALA A 54 36.07 11.96 -2.84
C ALA A 54 37.18 12.50 -3.75
N GLN A 55 37.51 13.77 -3.58
CA GLN A 55 38.63 14.42 -4.25
C GLN A 55 39.98 13.91 -3.73
N GLY A 56 40.99 13.89 -4.60
CA GLY A 56 42.38 13.77 -4.18
C GLY A 56 42.81 14.91 -3.25
N GLY A 57 43.90 14.70 -2.50
CA GLY A 57 44.51 15.76 -1.73
C GLY A 57 45.08 16.85 -2.63
N ASN A 58 45.16 18.06 -2.07
CA ASN A 58 45.62 19.31 -2.69
C ASN A 58 44.52 20.01 -3.50
N THR A 59 44.68 21.31 -3.75
CA THR A 59 43.69 22.14 -4.47
C THR A 59 43.51 21.70 -5.92
N ASN A 60 44.51 21.04 -6.49
CA ASN A 60 44.49 20.44 -7.83
C ASN A 60 44.39 18.90 -7.81
N GLY A 61 43.96 18.31 -6.69
CA GLY A 61 43.60 16.90 -6.63
C GLY A 61 42.43 16.61 -7.57
N GLY A 62 42.48 15.46 -8.24
CA GLY A 62 41.41 15.01 -9.14
C GLY A 62 40.09 14.89 -8.39
N LEU A 63 38.99 15.21 -9.06
CA LEU A 63 37.64 15.16 -8.53
C LEU A 63 37.11 13.72 -8.51
N GLY A 64 36.24 13.42 -7.53
CA GLY A 64 35.58 12.13 -7.44
C GLY A 64 34.45 11.96 -8.46
N ALA A 65 34.14 10.73 -8.82
CA ALA A 65 33.06 10.39 -9.74
C ALA A 65 31.71 10.38 -9.02
N ARG A 66 30.63 10.60 -9.77
CA ARG A 66 29.25 10.40 -9.34
C ARG A 66 28.67 9.21 -10.08
N ILE A 67 28.13 8.25 -9.35
CA ILE A 67 27.51 7.04 -9.90
C ILE A 67 26.13 6.90 -9.30
N LYS A 68 25.11 6.71 -10.15
CA LYS A 68 23.72 6.57 -9.72
C LYS A 68 23.05 5.39 -10.39
N GLY A 69 22.27 4.62 -9.64
CA GLY A 69 21.43 3.54 -10.18
C GLY A 69 20.32 3.15 -9.23
N ASN A 70 19.37 2.35 -9.73
CA ASN A 70 18.26 1.79 -8.96
C ASN A 70 18.53 0.32 -8.64
N PHE A 71 18.22 -0.08 -7.41
CA PHE A 71 18.52 -1.41 -6.87
C PHE A 71 17.30 -2.00 -6.18
N SER A 72 16.97 -3.24 -6.53
CA SER A 72 15.92 -4.00 -5.85
C SER A 72 16.37 -4.41 -4.45
N VAL A 73 15.50 -4.20 -3.48
CA VAL A 73 15.71 -4.53 -2.06
C VAL A 73 14.44 -5.14 -1.47
N ALA A 74 14.57 -5.81 -0.33
CA ALA A 74 13.46 -6.33 0.45
C ALA A 74 13.39 -5.66 1.83
N PHE A 75 12.21 -5.65 2.42
CA PHE A 75 12.00 -5.18 3.79
C PHE A 75 12.97 -5.88 4.76
N GLY A 76 13.62 -5.09 5.62
CA GLY A 76 14.57 -5.60 6.61
C GLY A 76 15.97 -5.88 6.06
N ASP A 77 16.20 -5.73 4.75
CA ASP A 77 17.55 -5.78 4.21
C ASP A 77 18.42 -4.70 4.85
N THR A 78 19.67 -5.06 5.16
CA THR A 78 20.68 -4.10 5.62
C THR A 78 21.63 -3.78 4.47
N LEU A 79 21.65 -2.52 4.07
CA LEU A 79 22.66 -1.95 3.18
C LEU A 79 23.79 -1.36 4.02
N PHE A 80 25.02 -1.62 3.61
CA PHE A 80 26.22 -1.06 4.23
C PHE A 80 26.77 0.03 3.33
N ILE A 81 27.18 1.13 3.94
CA ILE A 81 27.61 2.35 3.25
C ILE A 81 28.99 2.75 3.77
N VAL A 82 29.90 3.02 2.84
CA VAL A 82 31.17 3.69 3.11
C VAL A 82 31.24 4.95 2.25
N VAL A 83 31.65 6.05 2.85
CA VAL A 83 31.75 7.35 2.17
C VAL A 83 33.22 7.76 2.10
N GLY A 84 33.69 8.01 0.89
CA GLY A 84 35.05 8.46 0.61
C GLY A 84 35.39 9.78 1.31
N GLN A 85 36.63 9.90 1.77
CA GLN A 85 37.18 11.14 2.33
C GLN A 85 38.17 11.76 1.35
N GLN A 86 38.30 13.08 1.40
CA GLN A 86 39.34 13.77 0.65
C GLN A 86 40.72 13.32 1.12
N GLY A 87 41.66 13.14 0.19
CA GLY A 87 43.05 12.88 0.54
C GLY A 87 43.69 14.07 1.27
N ASN A 88 44.67 13.82 2.12
CA ASN A 88 45.45 14.86 2.78
C ASN A 88 46.61 15.33 1.91
N VAL A 89 47.10 16.54 2.21
CA VAL A 89 48.28 17.13 1.58
C VAL A 89 49.49 16.89 2.47
N ASN A 90 50.63 16.55 1.88
CA ASN A 90 51.91 16.52 2.61
C ASN A 90 52.32 17.98 2.97
N SER A 91 52.97 18.21 4.11
CA SER A 91 53.30 19.57 4.59
C SER A 91 54.79 19.93 4.50
N CYS A 92 55.65 19.08 3.95
CA CYS A 92 57.09 19.36 3.88
C CYS A 92 57.56 19.93 2.53
N GLY A 93 58.44 20.93 2.59
CA GLY A 93 59.09 21.56 1.43
C GLY A 93 58.67 23.00 1.10
N GLY A 94 57.77 23.60 1.89
CA GLY A 94 57.12 24.87 1.56
C GLY A 94 55.72 24.65 0.99
N ALA A 95 54.99 25.73 0.71
CA ALA A 95 53.58 25.67 0.32
C ALA A 95 53.36 24.86 -0.98
N GLY A 96 52.87 23.62 -0.87
CA GLY A 96 52.29 22.86 -1.99
C GLY A 96 52.77 21.42 -2.25
N ALA A 97 52.97 20.57 -1.23
CA ALA A 97 53.44 19.20 -1.49
C ALA A 97 52.35 18.26 -2.05
N SER A 98 52.77 17.07 -2.50
CA SER A 98 51.91 16.05 -3.13
C SER A 98 50.75 15.60 -2.23
N GLY A 99 49.59 15.37 -2.83
CA GLY A 99 48.39 14.87 -2.16
C GLY A 99 48.28 13.34 -2.15
N GLY A 100 47.64 12.81 -1.11
CA GLY A 100 47.11 11.45 -1.10
C GLY A 100 45.92 11.29 -2.04
N GLY A 101 45.61 10.06 -2.43
CA GLY A 101 44.44 9.77 -3.26
C GLY A 101 43.12 9.98 -2.51
N GLY A 102 42.08 10.41 -3.21
CA GLY A 102 40.72 10.51 -2.68
C GLY A 102 40.11 9.13 -2.47
N GLY A 103 39.28 8.99 -1.45
CA GLY A 103 38.62 7.72 -1.15
C GLY A 103 37.42 7.42 -2.05
N GLY A 104 37.17 6.13 -2.29
CA GLY A 104 35.96 5.66 -2.97
C GLY A 104 34.75 5.63 -2.03
N SER A 105 33.54 5.74 -2.58
CA SER A 105 32.28 5.55 -1.85
C SER A 105 31.58 4.29 -2.32
N PHE A 106 31.07 3.48 -1.41
CA PHE A 106 30.54 2.14 -1.69
C PHE A 106 29.19 1.93 -1.02
N VAL A 107 28.30 1.21 -1.72
CA VAL A 107 27.07 0.64 -1.14
C VAL A 107 27.00 -0.83 -1.53
N TRP A 108 26.76 -1.70 -0.55
CA TRP A 108 26.60 -3.13 -0.77
C TRP A 108 25.59 -3.74 0.19
N LYS A 109 25.15 -4.96 -0.13
CA LYS A 109 24.30 -5.80 0.73
C LYS A 109 25.05 -7.07 1.13
N GLY A 110 24.72 -7.63 2.29
CA GLY A 110 25.29 -8.89 2.78
C GLY A 110 26.61 -8.72 3.53
N SER A 111 27.11 -9.82 4.09
CA SER A 111 28.28 -9.84 4.99
C SER A 111 29.27 -10.95 4.62
N GLY A 112 30.49 -10.85 5.12
CA GLY A 112 31.54 -11.87 4.90
C GLY A 112 31.86 -12.06 3.42
N ASN A 113 31.73 -13.30 2.94
CA ASN A 113 31.97 -13.69 1.53
C ASN A 113 30.73 -13.53 0.64
N ASN A 114 29.54 -13.29 1.22
CA ASN A 114 28.28 -13.14 0.48
C ASN A 114 27.94 -11.67 0.19
N LYS A 115 28.95 -10.81 0.10
CA LYS A 115 28.77 -9.37 -0.17
C LYS A 115 28.44 -9.17 -1.65
N VAL A 116 27.34 -8.46 -1.90
CA VAL A 116 26.91 -8.07 -3.24
C VAL A 116 27.07 -6.56 -3.36
N LEU A 117 28.06 -6.13 -4.14
CA LEU A 117 28.32 -4.72 -4.41
C LEU A 117 27.20 -4.14 -5.28
N PHE A 118 26.56 -3.07 -4.82
CA PHE A 118 25.56 -2.34 -5.61
C PHE A 118 26.26 -1.26 -6.45
N ILE A 119 27.04 -0.42 -5.77
CA ILE A 119 27.65 0.74 -6.40
C ILE A 119 29.00 1.05 -5.77
N ALA A 120 29.93 1.51 -6.59
CA ALA A 120 31.19 2.10 -6.15
C ALA A 120 31.46 3.35 -6.98
N ALA A 121 31.69 4.48 -6.32
CA ALA A 121 32.11 5.71 -6.96
C ALA A 121 33.60 5.94 -6.67
N GLY A 122 34.42 6.00 -7.72
CA GLY A 122 35.86 6.20 -7.62
C GLY A 122 36.21 7.59 -7.06
N GLY A 123 37.26 7.64 -6.25
CA GLY A 123 37.90 8.87 -5.77
C GLY A 123 38.99 9.35 -6.72
N GLY A 124 39.24 10.65 -6.75
CA GLY A 124 40.24 11.23 -7.65
C GLY A 124 41.68 11.04 -7.16
N GLY A 125 42.64 11.10 -8.07
CA GLY A 125 44.06 10.99 -7.73
C GLY A 125 44.58 12.24 -7.01
N GLY A 126 45.61 12.08 -6.17
CA GLY A 126 46.24 13.21 -5.49
C GLY A 126 46.87 14.21 -6.46
N GLY A 127 46.82 15.50 -6.13
CA GLY A 127 47.41 16.58 -6.91
C GLY A 127 48.76 17.02 -6.36
N ASN A 128 49.59 17.62 -7.21
CA ASN A 128 50.91 18.13 -6.84
C ASN A 128 51.01 19.62 -7.18
N THR A 129 51.41 20.47 -6.25
CA THR A 129 51.65 21.91 -6.49
C THR A 129 53.11 22.33 -6.24
N ASN A 130 54.00 21.35 -6.10
CA ASN A 130 55.40 21.57 -5.77
C ASN A 130 56.14 22.07 -7.02
N TRP A 131 56.81 23.21 -6.89
CA TRP A 131 57.60 23.94 -7.90
C TRP A 131 56.81 24.82 -8.91
N PRO A 132 57.22 26.09 -9.16
CA PRO A 132 56.61 26.94 -10.18
C PRO A 132 56.80 26.36 -11.59
N GLY A 133 55.70 26.05 -12.29
CA GLY A 133 55.65 25.57 -13.67
C GLY A 133 54.89 24.25 -13.83
N ALA A 134 53.79 24.29 -14.61
CA ALA A 134 52.93 23.17 -15.00
C ALA A 134 52.85 22.01 -13.97
N CYS A 135 52.28 22.30 -12.82
CA CYS A 135 51.79 21.31 -11.86
C CYS A 135 50.83 20.35 -12.58
N VAL A 136 51.01 19.03 -12.47
CA VAL A 136 50.07 18.09 -13.09
C VAL A 136 48.93 17.78 -12.12
N ASN A 137 47.72 18.15 -12.52
CA ASN A 137 46.50 17.87 -11.76
C ASN A 137 46.37 16.37 -11.49
N GLY A 138 45.86 16.02 -10.31
CA GLY A 138 45.42 14.65 -10.08
C GLY A 138 44.36 14.26 -11.12
N ILE A 139 44.35 13.01 -11.55
CA ILE A 139 43.38 12.57 -12.55
C ILE A 139 42.05 12.32 -11.86
N ASP A 140 40.98 12.88 -12.42
CA ASP A 140 39.61 12.63 -11.95
C ASP A 140 39.28 11.14 -11.99
N ALA A 141 38.48 10.71 -11.03
CA ALA A 141 37.96 9.35 -11.01
C ALA A 141 37.13 9.03 -12.26
N ASP A 142 37.21 7.80 -12.73
CA ASP A 142 36.51 7.37 -13.93
C ASP A 142 35.14 6.78 -13.62
N THR A 143 34.22 6.82 -14.58
CA THR A 143 32.92 6.14 -14.49
C THR A 143 33.01 4.68 -14.92
N LEU A 144 34.08 4.29 -15.62
CA LEU A 144 34.41 2.93 -15.98
C LEU A 144 35.04 2.15 -14.81
N THR A 145 35.09 0.83 -14.93
CA THR A 145 35.56 -0.08 -13.88
C THR A 145 37.06 -0.02 -13.62
N SER A 146 37.87 0.31 -14.62
CA SER A 146 39.32 0.40 -14.46
C SER A 146 39.72 1.73 -13.81
N GLY A 147 40.69 1.66 -12.90
CA GLY A 147 41.38 2.86 -12.45
C GLY A 147 42.27 3.41 -13.55
N THR A 148 42.59 4.71 -13.47
CA THR A 148 43.49 5.33 -14.45
C THR A 148 44.94 5.21 -14.00
N GLN A 149 45.84 5.19 -14.98
CA GLN A 149 47.27 5.39 -14.75
C GLN A 149 47.50 6.80 -14.17
N GLY A 150 48.49 6.97 -13.30
CA GLY A 150 48.91 8.30 -12.85
C GLY A 150 49.48 9.15 -14.00
N ASN A 151 49.81 10.41 -13.74
CA ASN A 151 50.46 11.25 -14.76
C ASN A 151 51.98 10.96 -14.85
N GLY A 152 52.55 11.12 -16.05
CA GLY A 152 53.99 10.90 -16.30
C GLY A 152 54.25 9.81 -17.33
N ILE A 153 55.47 9.77 -17.90
CA ILE A 153 55.83 8.84 -18.99
C ILE A 153 56.01 7.42 -18.46
N ASN A 154 56.24 7.26 -17.15
CA ASN A 154 56.40 5.95 -16.49
C ASN A 154 55.57 5.81 -15.20
N SER A 155 54.44 6.50 -15.10
CA SER A 155 53.55 6.38 -13.93
C SER A 155 52.96 4.98 -13.78
N ALA A 156 52.57 4.64 -12.55
CA ALA A 156 52.01 3.34 -12.26
C ALA A 156 50.60 3.19 -12.84
N LEU A 157 50.29 1.99 -13.33
CA LEU A 157 49.00 1.67 -13.92
C LEU A 157 47.89 1.66 -12.85
N GLY A 158 46.67 2.01 -13.28
CA GLY A 158 45.48 1.75 -12.48
C GLY A 158 45.17 0.25 -12.40
N GLY A 159 44.43 -0.12 -11.39
CA GLY A 159 43.90 -1.47 -11.22
C GLY A 159 42.78 -1.75 -12.20
N THR A 160 42.50 -3.04 -12.40
CA THR A 160 41.41 -3.52 -13.25
C THR A 160 40.63 -4.62 -12.55
N ASN A 161 39.39 -4.85 -12.99
CA ASN A 161 38.54 -5.93 -12.49
C ASN A 161 38.38 -5.96 -10.96
N GLY A 162 38.28 -4.79 -10.34
CA GLY A 162 38.10 -4.68 -8.89
C GLY A 162 39.40 -4.62 -8.08
N ASN A 163 40.56 -4.68 -8.73
CA ASN A 163 41.85 -4.74 -8.04
C ASN A 163 42.42 -3.34 -7.73
N GLY A 164 43.29 -3.29 -6.72
CA GLY A 164 44.07 -2.10 -6.40
C GLY A 164 45.00 -1.67 -7.54
N GLY A 165 45.31 -0.37 -7.56
CA GLY A 165 46.27 0.21 -8.48
C GLY A 165 47.71 -0.10 -8.09
N PHE A 166 48.60 0.02 -9.06
CA PHE A 166 50.02 -0.20 -8.85
C PHE A 166 50.67 1.00 -8.16
N GLY A 167 51.71 0.73 -7.36
CA GLY A 167 52.50 1.71 -6.61
C GLY A 167 53.91 1.91 -7.16
N ASN A 168 54.36 1.02 -8.05
CA ASN A 168 55.71 1.02 -8.59
C ASN A 168 55.83 1.97 -9.80
N ALA A 169 56.03 3.27 -9.53
CA ALA A 169 56.50 4.22 -10.53
C ALA A 169 58.02 4.46 -10.35
N PRO A 170 58.83 4.63 -11.41
CA PRO A 170 60.27 4.89 -11.29
C PRO A 170 60.55 6.13 -10.46
N SER A 171 61.43 6.01 -9.46
CA SER A 171 61.74 7.06 -8.47
C SER A 171 60.50 7.65 -7.77
N GLY A 172 59.36 6.98 -7.87
CA GLY A 172 58.04 7.37 -7.37
C GLY A 172 57.83 6.97 -5.92
N THR A 173 57.52 7.95 -5.08
CA THR A 173 57.21 7.72 -3.66
C THR A 173 55.71 7.59 -3.38
N GLY A 174 54.85 7.78 -4.38
CA GLY A 174 53.39 7.59 -4.26
C GLY A 174 52.98 6.11 -4.28
N SER A 175 51.77 5.81 -3.80
CA SER A 175 51.23 4.44 -3.74
C SER A 175 49.87 4.33 -4.44
N GLY A 176 49.49 3.10 -4.79
CA GLY A 176 48.24 2.83 -5.49
C GLY A 176 47.02 2.94 -4.58
N GLY A 177 45.87 3.28 -5.17
CA GLY A 177 44.57 3.16 -4.50
C GLY A 177 44.14 1.69 -4.37
N ALA A 178 43.32 1.38 -3.39
CA ALA A 178 42.62 0.12 -3.24
C ALA A 178 41.49 -0.02 -4.26
N GLY A 179 41.26 -1.26 -4.67
CA GLY A 179 40.03 -1.68 -5.33
C GLY A 179 39.09 -2.37 -4.34
N TRP A 180 37.95 -2.82 -4.84
CA TRP A 180 36.97 -3.59 -4.08
C TRP A 180 37.50 -4.96 -3.61
N LEU A 181 38.39 -5.58 -4.39
CA LEU A 181 38.89 -6.94 -4.15
C LEU A 181 40.28 -6.99 -3.53
N SER A 182 41.11 -5.96 -3.72
CA SER A 182 42.49 -5.96 -3.23
C SER A 182 42.98 -4.58 -2.86
N ASN A 183 43.94 -4.56 -1.93
CA ASN A 183 44.63 -3.35 -1.50
C ASN A 183 45.41 -2.71 -2.66
N GLY A 184 45.64 -1.41 -2.56
CA GLY A 184 46.58 -0.72 -3.41
C GLY A 184 47.99 -1.17 -3.11
N GLN A 185 48.84 -1.20 -4.13
CA GLN A 185 50.23 -1.59 -3.94
C GLN A 185 51.01 -0.45 -3.25
N ASN A 186 51.83 -0.82 -2.27
CA ASN A 186 52.78 0.09 -1.61
C ASN A 186 53.82 0.61 -2.61
N SER A 187 54.42 1.77 -2.32
CA SER A 187 55.61 2.20 -3.04
C SER A 187 56.81 1.31 -2.68
N THR A 188 57.65 0.96 -3.65
CA THR A 188 58.94 0.28 -3.43
C THR A 188 60.09 1.25 -3.18
N TRP A 189 59.86 2.58 -3.21
CA TRP A 189 60.91 3.61 -3.15
C TRP A 189 60.67 4.61 -2.01
N GLY A 190 61.75 5.04 -1.35
CA GLY A 190 61.74 6.23 -0.48
C GLY A 190 60.98 6.13 0.84
N GLY A 191 60.90 4.95 1.46
CA GLY A 191 60.49 4.79 2.86
C GLY A 191 59.08 5.30 3.20
N GLY A 192 58.05 4.50 2.95
CA GLY A 192 56.88 4.50 3.84
C GLY A 192 55.53 4.95 3.29
N CYS A 193 55.34 5.13 1.99
CA CYS A 193 53.97 5.25 1.46
C CYS A 193 53.31 3.88 1.32
N THR A 194 52.15 3.70 1.96
CA THR A 194 51.36 2.47 1.81
C THR A 194 50.18 2.71 0.90
N GLY A 195 49.82 1.70 0.10
CA GLY A 195 48.60 1.74 -0.68
C GLY A 195 47.37 1.77 0.23
N GLY A 196 46.24 2.17 -0.35
CA GLY A 196 44.96 2.08 0.34
C GLY A 196 44.62 0.63 0.69
N LEU A 197 43.89 0.44 1.79
CA LEU A 197 43.35 -0.87 2.17
C LEU A 197 41.90 -0.99 1.72
N THR A 198 41.50 -2.20 1.34
CA THR A 198 40.10 -2.54 1.04
C THR A 198 39.38 -3.06 2.28
N PHE A 199 38.25 -3.75 2.11
CA PHE A 199 37.50 -4.43 3.16
C PHE A 199 38.44 -5.22 4.13
N PRO A 200 38.17 -5.24 5.46
CA PRO A 200 36.99 -4.71 6.14
C PRO A 200 37.08 -3.23 6.56
N LEU A 201 38.25 -2.61 6.46
CA LEU A 201 38.48 -1.30 7.09
C LEU A 201 38.42 -0.13 6.11
N PHE A 202 38.66 -0.38 4.82
CA PHE A 202 38.74 0.65 3.78
C PHE A 202 39.76 1.76 4.10
N THR A 203 40.75 1.49 4.94
CA THR A 203 41.70 2.51 5.45
C THR A 203 42.47 3.17 4.32
N GLY A 204 42.64 4.49 4.41
CA GLY A 204 43.50 5.22 3.48
C GLY A 204 44.98 4.92 3.70
N GLY A 205 45.75 4.90 2.62
CA GLY A 205 47.19 4.65 2.64
C GLY A 205 47.96 5.73 3.42
N ASN A 206 49.02 5.34 4.11
CA ASN A 206 49.92 6.25 4.82
C ASN A 206 50.81 6.98 3.84
N GLY A 207 51.01 8.29 4.03
CA GLY A 207 52.08 9.03 3.36
C GLY A 207 53.46 8.67 3.95
N SER A 208 54.54 9.06 3.27
CA SER A 208 55.92 8.78 3.73
C SER A 208 56.27 9.55 4.99
N ASN A 209 57.04 8.93 5.90
CA ASN A 209 57.58 9.60 7.10
C ASN A 209 58.98 10.18 6.89
N THR A 210 59.73 9.72 5.87
CA THR A 210 61.13 10.09 5.64
C THR A 210 61.32 11.27 4.70
N PHE A 211 60.33 11.53 3.83
CA PHE A 211 60.30 12.69 2.94
C PHE A 211 59.15 13.63 3.32
N GLY A 212 58.93 13.80 4.62
CA GLY A 212 57.95 14.72 5.20
C GLY A 212 56.63 14.07 5.56
N PRO A 213 56.15 14.19 6.81
CA PRO A 213 54.91 13.53 7.24
C PRO A 213 53.68 14.13 6.54
N ASN A 214 52.62 13.32 6.45
CA ASN A 214 51.32 13.61 5.84
C ASN A 214 51.27 13.39 4.31
N GLY A 215 50.07 13.49 3.71
CA GLY A 215 49.78 12.95 2.37
C GLY A 215 48.95 11.66 2.38
N HIS A 216 48.25 11.41 3.48
CA HIS A 216 47.41 10.23 3.65
C HIS A 216 46.29 10.17 2.61
N GLY A 217 46.02 8.98 2.08
CA GLY A 217 44.85 8.76 1.25
C GLY A 217 43.55 8.86 2.07
N GLY A 218 42.45 9.22 1.42
CA GLY A 218 41.11 8.97 1.94
C GLY A 218 40.76 7.48 1.90
N TYR A 219 39.54 7.09 2.24
CA TYR A 219 39.11 5.68 2.25
C TYR A 219 39.49 4.85 1.01
N GLY A 220 40.47 3.96 1.14
CA GLY A 220 41.02 3.18 0.04
C GLY A 220 41.87 3.98 -0.95
N GLY A 221 42.11 5.28 -0.76
CA GLY A 221 43.10 6.04 -1.52
C GLY A 221 44.53 5.69 -1.09
N GLY A 222 45.48 5.75 -2.01
CA GLY A 222 46.90 5.56 -1.71
C GLY A 222 47.51 6.79 -1.00
N GLY A 223 48.53 6.56 -0.18
CA GLY A 223 49.36 7.63 0.37
C GLY A 223 50.25 8.28 -0.70
N GLY A 224 50.45 9.59 -0.56
CA GLY A 224 51.37 10.40 -1.36
C GLY A 224 52.62 10.81 -0.57
N ALA A 225 53.65 11.22 -1.30
CA ALA A 225 54.92 11.73 -0.77
C ALA A 225 55.48 12.83 -1.68
N VAL A 226 56.50 13.57 -1.23
CA VAL A 226 57.01 14.80 -1.86
C VAL A 226 57.17 14.74 -3.39
N CYS A 227 57.58 13.59 -3.93
CA CYS A 227 57.72 13.35 -5.37
C CYS A 227 56.84 12.17 -5.81
N GLY A 228 55.53 12.23 -5.60
CA GLY A 228 54.60 11.21 -6.07
C GLY A 228 53.27 11.24 -5.35
N CYS A 229 52.19 11.49 -6.08
CA CYS A 229 50.85 11.52 -5.51
C CYS A 229 50.25 10.12 -5.39
N GLY A 230 49.35 9.96 -4.41
CA GLY A 230 48.60 8.72 -4.22
C GLY A 230 47.50 8.53 -5.25
N GLY A 231 47.27 7.29 -5.66
CA GLY A 231 46.14 6.92 -6.52
C GLY A 231 44.81 6.91 -5.77
N GLY A 232 43.72 7.32 -6.42
CA GLY A 232 42.37 7.32 -5.83
C GLY A 232 41.83 5.91 -5.59
N GLY A 233 41.06 5.72 -4.51
CA GLY A 233 40.37 4.46 -4.24
C GLY A 233 39.11 4.30 -5.08
N GLY A 234 38.59 3.09 -5.26
CA GLY A 234 37.36 2.88 -6.03
C GLY A 234 36.99 1.42 -6.21
N TYR A 235 36.16 1.13 -7.22
CA TYR A 235 35.95 -0.25 -7.66
C TYR A 235 37.29 -0.89 -8.03
N SER A 236 38.07 -0.23 -8.88
CA SER A 236 39.50 -0.51 -9.04
C SER A 236 40.30 0.73 -8.62
N GLY A 237 41.47 0.53 -8.04
CA GLY A 237 42.29 1.64 -7.55
C GLY A 237 43.03 2.38 -8.67
N GLY A 238 43.24 3.68 -8.51
CA GLY A 238 44.10 4.48 -9.38
C GLY A 238 45.58 4.17 -9.15
N GLY A 239 46.40 4.38 -10.16
CA GLY A 239 47.86 4.21 -10.07
C GLY A 239 48.56 5.36 -9.36
N ALA A 240 49.73 5.10 -8.80
CA ALA A 240 50.62 6.13 -8.25
C ALA A 240 51.18 7.07 -9.33
N GLY A 241 51.37 8.34 -8.96
CA GLY A 241 52.10 9.31 -9.80
C GLY A 241 53.61 9.03 -9.86
N GLU A 242 54.24 9.40 -10.98
CA GLU A 242 55.69 9.27 -11.19
C GLU A 242 56.51 10.22 -10.29
N GLY A 243 57.65 9.76 -9.75
CA GLY A 243 58.49 10.61 -8.89
C GLY A 243 59.72 11.23 -9.49
N SER A 244 60.18 10.76 -10.66
CA SER A 244 61.37 11.29 -11.35
C SER A 244 61.26 12.80 -11.62
N SER A 245 60.05 13.26 -11.94
CA SER A 245 59.74 14.65 -12.27
C SER A 245 59.30 15.48 -11.07
N CYS A 246 59.00 14.84 -9.92
CA CYS A 246 58.36 15.43 -8.75
C CYS A 246 57.10 16.27 -9.08
N ARG A 247 56.43 16.02 -10.22
CA ARG A 247 55.33 16.84 -10.74
C ARG A 247 54.06 16.05 -11.06
N ALA A 248 54.09 14.72 -10.98
CA ALA A 248 52.99 13.87 -11.40
C ALA A 248 51.87 13.77 -10.36
N GLY A 249 50.64 14.06 -10.80
CA GLY A 249 49.41 13.69 -10.10
C GLY A 249 49.12 12.19 -10.16
N GLY A 250 48.36 11.69 -9.18
CA GLY A 250 47.94 10.29 -9.10
C GLY A 250 46.81 9.98 -10.08
N GLY A 251 46.61 8.69 -10.35
CA GLY A 251 45.48 8.18 -11.12
C GLY A 251 44.18 8.23 -10.31
N GLY A 252 43.05 8.43 -10.99
CA GLY A 252 41.72 8.34 -10.42
C GLY A 252 41.25 6.88 -10.31
N GLY A 253 40.44 6.60 -9.29
CA GLY A 253 39.82 5.28 -9.10
C GLY A 253 38.74 5.01 -10.16
N GLY A 254 38.56 3.73 -10.49
CA GLY A 254 37.44 3.25 -11.30
C GLY A 254 36.15 3.14 -10.48
N SER A 255 35.02 3.12 -11.17
CA SER A 255 33.68 3.06 -10.60
C SER A 255 32.91 1.80 -11.02
N TYR A 256 31.81 1.51 -10.34
CA TYR A 256 30.96 0.35 -10.63
C TYR A 256 29.50 0.64 -10.33
N ASN A 257 28.61 0.11 -11.17
CA ASN A 257 27.17 0.22 -10.99
C ASN A 257 26.50 -1.06 -11.51
N SER A 258 25.88 -1.83 -10.63
CA SER A 258 25.06 -3.01 -11.01
C SER A 258 23.56 -2.69 -11.10
N GLY A 259 23.17 -1.44 -10.89
CA GLY A 259 21.78 -1.01 -10.84
C GLY A 259 21.20 -0.73 -12.22
N THR A 260 19.87 -0.61 -12.26
CA THR A 260 19.14 -0.15 -13.45
C THR A 260 19.10 1.38 -13.51
N ASN A 261 18.74 1.96 -14.66
CA ASN A 261 18.68 3.41 -14.89
C ASN A 261 19.98 4.17 -14.50
N PRO A 262 21.15 3.75 -15.01
CA PRO A 262 22.41 4.36 -14.62
C PRO A 262 22.52 5.83 -15.07
N SER A 263 23.03 6.68 -14.19
CA SER A 263 23.34 8.08 -14.48
C SER A 263 24.69 8.43 -13.83
N ASN A 264 25.75 8.38 -14.63
CA ASN A 264 27.12 8.45 -14.14
C ASN A 264 27.82 9.71 -14.70
N SER A 265 28.69 10.32 -13.89
CA SER A 265 29.46 11.51 -14.29
C SER A 265 30.87 11.45 -13.70
N LYS A 266 31.86 11.69 -14.55
CA LYS A 266 33.28 11.73 -14.18
C LYS A 266 33.62 13.08 -13.53
N GLY A 267 34.47 13.07 -12.50
CA GLY A 267 35.12 14.26 -11.97
C GLY A 267 34.19 15.39 -11.52
N VAL A 268 33.20 15.11 -10.68
CA VAL A 268 32.19 16.11 -10.25
C VAL A 268 32.25 16.47 -8.77
N GLN A 269 32.83 15.61 -7.92
CA GLN A 269 32.84 15.84 -6.47
C GLN A 269 34.17 16.42 -6.00
N SER A 270 34.12 17.64 -5.47
CA SER A 270 35.21 18.26 -4.71
C SER A 270 35.05 17.97 -3.22
N GLY A 271 36.17 17.91 -2.47
CA GLY A 271 36.14 17.55 -1.06
C GLY A 271 35.74 16.09 -0.79
N ASN A 272 35.03 15.86 0.32
CA ASN A 272 34.58 14.53 0.71
C ASN A 272 33.51 13.98 -0.24
N GLY A 273 33.41 12.65 -0.29
CA GLY A 273 32.30 11.97 -0.93
C GLY A 273 31.00 12.12 -0.15
N LYS A 274 29.93 11.60 -0.75
CA LYS A 274 28.62 11.44 -0.11
C LYS A 274 27.88 10.28 -0.76
N VAL A 275 26.93 9.69 -0.05
CA VAL A 275 26.01 8.69 -0.59
C VAL A 275 24.59 9.13 -0.27
N ILE A 276 23.74 9.13 -1.29
CA ILE A 276 22.33 9.49 -1.17
C ILE A 276 21.52 8.23 -1.49
N ILE A 277 20.67 7.82 -0.54
CA ILE A 277 19.69 6.76 -0.74
C ILE A 277 18.32 7.43 -0.84
N THR A 278 17.64 7.17 -1.95
CA THR A 278 16.30 7.66 -2.24
C THR A 278 15.36 6.48 -2.31
N GLU A 279 14.36 6.46 -1.44
CA GLU A 279 13.37 5.39 -1.35
C GLU A 279 12.40 5.44 -2.54
N ILE A 280 12.24 4.34 -3.26
CA ILE A 280 11.30 4.24 -4.37
C ILE A 280 10.15 3.33 -3.95
N ASN A 281 8.99 3.94 -3.68
CA ASN A 281 7.74 3.23 -3.43
C ASN A 281 7.12 2.81 -4.76
N SER A 282 6.93 1.51 -4.96
CA SER A 282 6.14 0.98 -6.07
C SER A 282 5.09 0.00 -5.56
N PHE A 283 3.96 0.53 -5.08
CA PHE A 283 2.78 -0.29 -4.82
C PHE A 283 1.58 0.19 -5.64
N SER A 284 0.72 -0.76 -5.95
CA SER A 284 -0.65 -0.48 -6.33
C SER A 284 -1.40 0.03 -5.10
N PHE A 285 -2.19 1.06 -5.26
CA PHE A 285 -3.04 1.59 -4.20
C PHE A 285 -4.13 0.57 -3.86
N LEU A 286 -4.42 0.37 -2.58
CA LEU A 286 -5.55 -0.45 -2.15
C LEU A 286 -6.86 0.18 -2.65
N THR A 287 -7.66 -0.59 -3.36
CA THR A 287 -9.00 -0.18 -3.81
C THR A 287 -10.08 -1.07 -3.20
N VAL A 288 -11.29 -0.53 -3.12
CA VAL A 288 -12.49 -1.25 -2.70
C VAL A 288 -13.51 -1.24 -3.82
N SER A 289 -14.09 -2.38 -4.11
CA SER A 289 -15.26 -2.52 -4.98
C SER A 289 -16.45 -3.05 -4.19
N VAL A 290 -17.62 -2.50 -4.46
CA VAL A 290 -18.91 -2.90 -3.88
C VAL A 290 -19.80 -3.46 -4.97
N LEU A 291 -20.40 -4.62 -4.73
CA LEU A 291 -21.44 -5.18 -5.59
C LEU A 291 -22.74 -5.34 -4.79
N PRO A 292 -23.91 -5.04 -5.39
CA PRO A 292 -24.08 -4.55 -6.76
C PRO A 292 -23.73 -3.06 -6.94
N ASN A 293 -23.83 -2.25 -5.89
CA ASN A 293 -23.57 -0.81 -5.88
C ASN A 293 -23.32 -0.31 -4.44
N ASP A 294 -22.87 0.94 -4.29
CA ASP A 294 -22.61 1.62 -3.02
C ASP A 294 -23.86 2.23 -2.36
N THR A 295 -25.02 2.16 -3.03
CA THR A 295 -26.33 2.53 -2.45
C THR A 295 -27.33 1.39 -2.66
N VAL A 296 -27.74 0.74 -1.57
CA VAL A 296 -28.63 -0.43 -1.57
C VAL A 296 -29.89 -0.21 -0.73
N CYS A 297 -30.90 -1.07 -0.87
CA CYS A 297 -32.05 -1.10 0.04
C CYS A 297 -31.74 -1.94 1.29
N GLU A 298 -32.40 -1.64 2.41
CA GLU A 298 -32.30 -2.43 3.64
C GLU A 298 -32.51 -3.93 3.37
N GLY A 299 -31.60 -4.76 3.88
CA GLY A 299 -31.64 -6.22 3.74
C GLY A 299 -31.01 -6.75 2.44
N THR A 300 -30.54 -5.88 1.56
CA THR A 300 -29.84 -6.29 0.32
C THR A 300 -28.54 -7.03 0.66
N LEU A 301 -28.27 -8.12 -0.04
CA LEU A 301 -26.98 -8.79 0.00
C LEU A 301 -25.97 -8.01 -0.85
N ALA A 302 -24.96 -7.44 -0.19
CA ALA A 302 -23.85 -6.77 -0.86
C ALA A 302 -22.55 -7.54 -0.65
N THR A 303 -21.62 -7.43 -1.60
CA THR A 303 -20.28 -8.02 -1.54
C THR A 303 -19.24 -6.91 -1.54
N LEU A 304 -18.39 -6.90 -0.51
CA LEU A 304 -17.25 -5.99 -0.40
C LEU A 304 -15.96 -6.72 -0.76
N THR A 305 -15.20 -6.17 -1.72
CA THR A 305 -13.93 -6.76 -2.16
C THR A 305 -12.84 -5.69 -2.13
N GLY A 306 -11.78 -5.96 -1.36
CA GLY A 306 -10.54 -5.21 -1.36
C GLY A 306 -9.61 -5.77 -2.43
N ASN A 307 -8.88 -4.90 -3.13
CA ASN A 307 -7.98 -5.24 -4.22
C ASN A 307 -6.61 -4.56 -4.02
N GLY A 308 -5.54 -5.13 -4.57
CA GLY A 308 -4.18 -4.55 -4.52
C GLY A 308 -3.27 -5.16 -3.46
N GLY A 309 -3.82 -5.66 -2.35
CA GLY A 309 -3.07 -6.43 -1.34
C GLY A 309 -3.00 -7.95 -1.55
N ASN A 310 -2.27 -8.64 -0.68
CA ASN A 310 -2.18 -10.10 -0.62
C ASN A 310 -3.16 -10.72 0.39
N SER A 311 -3.46 -9.99 1.48
CA SER A 311 -4.43 -10.39 2.49
C SER A 311 -5.23 -9.19 2.94
N TYR A 312 -6.49 -9.42 3.35
CA TYR A 312 -7.44 -8.38 3.70
C TYR A 312 -8.07 -8.66 5.05
N VAL A 313 -8.09 -7.65 5.92
CA VAL A 313 -8.80 -7.66 7.19
C VAL A 313 -9.82 -6.53 7.17
N TRP A 314 -11.10 -6.90 7.25
CA TRP A 314 -12.19 -5.95 7.30
C TRP A 314 -12.67 -5.72 8.73
N ASN A 315 -13.22 -4.54 9.00
CA ASN A 315 -14.02 -4.32 10.20
C ASN A 315 -15.40 -5.00 10.08
N ASN A 316 -16.17 -4.97 11.17
CA ASN A 316 -17.57 -5.40 11.22
C ASN A 316 -17.82 -6.88 10.82
N GLY A 317 -16.80 -7.74 10.94
CA GLY A 317 -16.93 -9.18 10.66
C GLY A 317 -17.09 -9.53 9.18
N VAL A 318 -16.84 -8.57 8.27
CA VAL A 318 -16.93 -8.80 6.82
C VAL A 318 -15.82 -9.74 6.38
N THR A 319 -16.14 -10.68 5.48
CA THR A 319 -15.16 -11.52 4.79
C THR A 319 -15.00 -11.05 3.36
N ASN A 320 -13.76 -10.87 2.92
CA ASN A 320 -13.45 -10.30 1.60
C ASN A 320 -14.07 -11.13 0.47
N GLY A 321 -14.87 -10.50 -0.40
CA GLY A 321 -15.50 -11.16 -1.54
C GLY A 321 -16.69 -12.08 -1.19
N VAL A 322 -17.17 -12.05 0.05
CA VAL A 322 -18.32 -12.85 0.50
C VAL A 322 -19.56 -11.95 0.64
N PRO A 323 -20.72 -12.32 0.05
CA PRO A 323 -21.96 -11.58 0.22
C PRO A 323 -22.49 -11.60 1.66
N PHE A 324 -23.03 -10.48 2.13
CA PHE A 324 -23.72 -10.37 3.43
C PHE A 324 -24.82 -9.30 3.40
N ALA A 325 -25.79 -9.37 4.32
CA ALA A 325 -26.91 -8.44 4.37
C ALA A 325 -26.50 -7.10 5.01
N ILE A 326 -26.84 -5.98 4.36
CA ILE A 326 -26.62 -4.64 4.89
C ILE A 326 -27.97 -4.02 5.29
N ASN A 327 -28.09 -3.66 6.57
CA ASN A 327 -29.34 -3.14 7.14
C ASN A 327 -29.28 -1.63 7.46
N THR A 328 -28.08 -1.07 7.60
CA THR A 328 -27.88 0.34 7.96
C THR A 328 -26.70 0.93 7.21
N THR A 329 -26.78 2.22 6.88
CA THR A 329 -25.67 2.96 6.27
C THR A 329 -24.43 2.83 7.16
N THR A 330 -23.36 2.24 6.61
CA THR A 330 -22.17 1.89 7.38
C THR A 330 -20.92 2.14 6.56
N THR A 331 -19.90 2.72 7.20
CA THR A 331 -18.55 2.84 6.62
C THR A 331 -17.71 1.63 7.01
N TYR A 332 -17.25 0.91 5.99
CA TYR A 332 -16.35 -0.22 6.11
C TYR A 332 -14.92 0.21 5.86
N LYS A 333 -14.00 -0.35 6.64
CA LYS A 333 -12.56 -0.17 6.51
C LYS A 333 -11.96 -1.53 6.18
N VAL A 334 -11.19 -1.58 5.10
CA VAL A 334 -10.31 -2.70 4.80
C VAL A 334 -8.88 -2.30 5.09
N ILE A 335 -8.15 -3.20 5.74
CA ILE A 335 -6.71 -3.13 5.88
C ILE A 335 -6.14 -4.25 5.01
N ALA A 336 -5.28 -3.89 4.08
CA ALA A 336 -4.60 -4.86 3.24
C ALA A 336 -3.13 -4.97 3.63
N THR A 337 -2.60 -6.18 3.64
CA THR A 337 -1.16 -6.44 3.75
C THR A 337 -0.65 -6.82 2.38
N HIS A 338 0.33 -6.07 1.89
CA HIS A 338 1.04 -6.34 0.65
C HIS A 338 2.28 -7.21 0.91
N ASN A 339 2.94 -7.63 -0.17
CA ASN A 339 4.30 -8.15 -0.12
C ASN A 339 5.23 -7.20 0.66
N ASN A 340 6.22 -7.77 1.36
CA ASN A 340 7.19 -7.05 2.18
C ASN A 340 6.61 -6.33 3.42
N GLY A 341 5.43 -6.75 3.89
CA GLY A 341 4.85 -6.29 5.17
C GLY A 341 4.26 -4.87 5.11
N CYS A 342 4.09 -4.29 3.93
CA CYS A 342 3.45 -2.99 3.78
C CYS A 342 1.95 -3.10 4.08
N ILE A 343 1.42 -2.16 4.85
CA ILE A 343 0.02 -2.12 5.23
C ILE A 343 -0.62 -0.87 4.61
N ASP A 344 -1.71 -1.06 3.90
CA ASP A 344 -2.54 0.03 3.38
C ASP A 344 -3.97 -0.11 3.91
N SER A 345 -4.73 0.99 3.91
CA SER A 345 -6.13 0.95 4.31
C SER A 345 -7.00 1.80 3.40
N ALA A 346 -8.16 1.25 3.04
CA ALA A 346 -9.17 1.93 2.25
C ALA A 346 -10.52 1.88 2.98
N TYR A 347 -11.37 2.83 2.63
CA TYR A 347 -12.69 2.97 3.20
C TYR A 347 -13.73 2.95 2.10
N VAL A 348 -14.90 2.40 2.42
CA VAL A 348 -16.09 2.54 1.59
C VAL A 348 -17.30 2.76 2.49
N THR A 349 -18.16 3.70 2.12
CA THR A 349 -19.46 3.86 2.78
C THR A 349 -20.51 3.24 1.88
N VAL A 350 -21.28 2.30 2.43
CA VAL A 350 -22.46 1.78 1.73
C VAL A 350 -23.67 2.47 2.32
N GLU A 351 -24.40 3.22 1.49
CA GLU A 351 -25.64 3.89 1.86
C GLU A 351 -26.82 2.93 1.78
N VAL A 352 -27.68 2.96 2.79
CA VAL A 352 -28.86 2.09 2.87
C VAL A 352 -30.12 2.94 2.87
N ASN A 353 -30.94 2.72 1.85
CA ASN A 353 -32.29 3.25 1.77
C ASN A 353 -33.25 2.34 2.55
N ALA A 354 -34.02 2.93 3.46
CA ALA A 354 -35.06 2.20 4.19
C ALA A 354 -36.15 1.70 3.23
N LEU A 355 -36.76 0.56 3.54
CA LEU A 355 -37.92 0.08 2.79
C LEU A 355 -39.13 1.02 2.98
N PRO A 356 -39.99 1.22 1.97
CA PRO A 356 -41.19 2.02 2.13
C PRO A 356 -42.14 1.38 3.15
N ALA A 357 -42.79 2.20 3.97
CA ALA A 357 -43.88 1.76 4.83
C ALA A 357 -45.14 1.58 4.00
N VAL A 358 -45.51 0.33 3.72
CA VAL A 358 -46.66 -0.02 2.88
C VAL A 358 -47.80 -0.51 3.74
N PHE A 359 -49.00 -0.03 3.45
CA PHE A 359 -50.24 -0.46 4.07
C PHE A 359 -51.27 -0.76 2.98
N PHE A 360 -52.05 -1.81 3.16
CA PHE A 360 -53.13 -2.16 2.25
C PHE A 360 -54.32 -2.75 3.00
N GLN A 361 -55.50 -2.21 2.71
CA GLN A 361 -56.77 -2.72 3.19
C GLN A 361 -57.77 -2.73 2.05
N VAL A 362 -58.51 -3.83 1.89
CA VAL A 362 -59.60 -3.90 0.90
C VAL A 362 -60.84 -3.19 1.43
N SER A 363 -61.66 -2.67 0.51
CA SER A 363 -62.92 -1.99 0.84
C SER A 363 -64.10 -2.95 1.07
N SER A 364 -63.93 -4.24 0.78
CA SER A 364 -64.99 -5.25 0.92
C SER A 364 -64.38 -6.61 1.22
N ASP A 365 -64.73 -7.14 2.38
CA ASP A 365 -64.16 -8.40 2.89
C ASP A 365 -64.93 -9.63 2.41
N THR A 366 -66.12 -9.46 1.84
CA THR A 366 -66.97 -10.57 1.38
C THR A 366 -67.81 -10.17 0.17
N LEU A 367 -67.75 -10.96 -0.90
CA LEU A 367 -68.47 -10.72 -2.16
C LEU A 367 -69.08 -12.00 -2.70
N CYS A 368 -70.09 -11.89 -3.56
CA CYS A 368 -70.57 -13.01 -4.36
C CYS A 368 -69.67 -13.20 -5.58
N ASN A 369 -69.52 -14.43 -6.07
CA ASN A 369 -68.88 -14.70 -7.38
C ASN A 369 -69.58 -14.00 -8.55
N THR A 370 -70.84 -13.58 -8.38
CA THR A 370 -71.60 -12.80 -9.35
C THR A 370 -71.55 -11.28 -9.12
N SER A 371 -70.84 -10.80 -8.08
CA SER A 371 -70.69 -9.37 -7.82
C SER A 371 -69.92 -8.69 -8.96
N PRO A 372 -70.25 -7.42 -9.29
CA PRO A 372 -69.53 -6.69 -10.34
C PRO A 372 -68.06 -6.50 -9.96
N SER A 373 -67.20 -6.45 -10.97
CA SER A 373 -65.79 -6.10 -10.79
C SER A 373 -65.65 -4.67 -10.28
N PHE A 374 -64.67 -4.43 -9.42
CA PHE A 374 -64.37 -3.09 -8.90
C PHE A 374 -62.87 -2.83 -8.87
N THR A 375 -62.48 -1.56 -8.94
CA THR A 375 -61.08 -1.15 -8.87
C THR A 375 -60.57 -1.28 -7.44
N LEU A 376 -59.41 -1.92 -7.29
CA LEU A 376 -58.75 -1.99 -6.00
C LEU A 376 -58.21 -0.60 -5.64
N SER A 377 -58.59 -0.17 -4.45
CA SER A 377 -58.18 1.06 -3.80
C SER A 377 -57.91 0.72 -2.34
N GLY A 378 -57.04 1.50 -1.67
CA GLY A 378 -56.66 1.25 -0.27
C GLY A 378 -55.18 0.95 -0.06
N GLY A 379 -54.40 0.77 -1.13
CA GLY A 379 -52.94 0.74 -1.05
C GLY A 379 -52.36 2.11 -0.75
N VAL A 380 -51.51 2.20 0.28
CA VAL A 380 -50.79 3.41 0.69
C VAL A 380 -49.30 3.07 0.85
N PRO A 381 -48.37 3.84 0.27
CA PRO A 381 -48.57 5.01 -0.60
C PRO A 381 -49.25 4.64 -1.93
N GLY A 382 -49.91 5.59 -2.59
CA GLY A 382 -50.58 5.34 -3.88
C GLY A 382 -49.60 5.14 -5.03
N GLY A 383 -50.01 4.41 -6.07
CA GLY A 383 -49.22 4.17 -7.30
C GLY A 383 -48.54 2.80 -7.40
N GLY A 384 -48.75 1.91 -6.45
CA GLY A 384 -48.29 0.52 -6.48
C GLY A 384 -49.17 -0.41 -7.32
N ALA A 385 -48.82 -1.69 -7.33
CA ALA A 385 -49.51 -2.73 -8.09
C ALA A 385 -50.23 -3.72 -7.18
N TYR A 386 -51.41 -4.16 -7.59
CA TYR A 386 -52.16 -5.22 -6.92
C TYR A 386 -51.99 -6.54 -7.67
N SER A 387 -51.89 -7.63 -6.91
CA SER A 387 -51.79 -8.99 -7.42
C SER A 387 -52.59 -9.96 -6.56
N GLY A 388 -52.98 -11.10 -7.12
CA GLY A 388 -53.80 -12.11 -6.44
C GLY A 388 -54.84 -12.73 -7.38
N SER A 389 -55.50 -13.79 -6.92
CA SER A 389 -56.59 -14.43 -7.65
C SER A 389 -57.73 -13.44 -7.90
N GLY A 390 -58.31 -13.44 -9.11
CA GLY A 390 -59.34 -12.47 -9.50
C GLY A 390 -58.82 -11.04 -9.77
N VAL A 391 -57.53 -10.75 -9.58
CA VAL A 391 -56.95 -9.41 -9.84
C VAL A 391 -56.40 -9.34 -11.26
N SER A 392 -56.84 -8.35 -12.02
CA SER A 392 -56.28 -8.01 -13.33
C SER A 392 -56.27 -6.50 -13.52
N SER A 393 -55.11 -5.94 -13.89
CA SER A 393 -54.94 -4.51 -14.18
C SER A 393 -55.49 -3.58 -13.09
N GLY A 394 -55.23 -3.90 -11.82
CA GLY A 394 -55.70 -3.11 -10.66
C GLY A 394 -57.21 -3.24 -10.37
N THR A 395 -57.92 -4.13 -11.07
CA THR A 395 -59.34 -4.42 -10.85
C THR A 395 -59.49 -5.82 -10.28
N PHE A 396 -60.35 -5.99 -9.28
CA PHE A 396 -60.74 -7.28 -8.76
C PHE A 396 -62.06 -7.73 -9.38
N ASN A 397 -62.08 -8.93 -9.96
CA ASN A 397 -63.26 -9.59 -10.52
C ASN A 397 -63.61 -10.82 -9.67
N PRO A 398 -64.68 -10.76 -8.87
CA PRO A 398 -65.15 -11.88 -8.04
C PRO A 398 -65.44 -13.17 -8.81
N GLY A 399 -65.90 -13.08 -10.06
CA GLY A 399 -66.23 -14.24 -10.90
C GLY A 399 -65.01 -15.00 -11.43
N ASN A 400 -63.84 -14.34 -11.43
CA ASN A 400 -62.56 -14.94 -11.80
C ASN A 400 -61.71 -15.33 -10.57
N ALA A 401 -62.19 -15.02 -9.37
CA ALA A 401 -61.55 -15.40 -8.11
C ALA A 401 -61.98 -16.81 -7.68
N GLN A 402 -61.23 -17.42 -6.75
CA GLN A 402 -61.61 -18.72 -6.21
C GLN A 402 -62.73 -18.56 -5.19
N ILE A 403 -63.68 -19.49 -5.13
CA ILE A 403 -64.65 -19.53 -4.02
C ILE A 403 -63.88 -19.75 -2.71
N GLY A 404 -64.19 -18.97 -1.68
CA GLY A 404 -63.41 -18.91 -0.43
C GLY A 404 -62.49 -17.69 -0.34
N TRP A 405 -61.45 -17.77 0.50
CA TRP A 405 -60.52 -16.67 0.74
C TRP A 405 -59.51 -16.48 -0.39
N ASN A 406 -59.43 -15.26 -0.91
CA ASN A 406 -58.43 -14.83 -1.89
C ASN A 406 -57.54 -13.77 -1.25
N VAL A 407 -56.23 -14.03 -1.17
CA VAL A 407 -55.25 -13.05 -0.69
C VAL A 407 -54.89 -12.11 -1.83
N ILE A 408 -55.04 -10.82 -1.59
CA ILE A 408 -54.65 -9.74 -2.48
C ILE A 408 -53.39 -9.07 -1.89
N THR A 409 -52.33 -8.99 -2.69
CA THR A 409 -51.07 -8.37 -2.30
C THR A 409 -50.90 -7.06 -3.04
N TYR A 410 -50.61 -6.00 -2.29
CA TYR A 410 -50.20 -4.70 -2.81
C TYR A 410 -48.69 -4.54 -2.70
N SER A 411 -48.02 -4.21 -3.80
CA SER A 411 -46.59 -3.93 -3.85
C SER A 411 -46.32 -2.50 -4.26
N PHE A 412 -45.47 -1.80 -3.52
CA PHE A 412 -45.08 -0.43 -3.80
C PHE A 412 -43.56 -0.29 -3.86
N THR A 413 -43.08 0.42 -4.87
CA THR A 413 -41.67 0.77 -5.07
C THR A 413 -41.51 2.27 -4.92
N ASP A 414 -40.59 2.70 -4.05
CA ASP A 414 -40.33 4.11 -3.83
C ASP A 414 -39.43 4.74 -4.90
N ILE A 415 -39.11 6.02 -4.73
CA ILE A 415 -38.23 6.78 -5.64
C ILE A 415 -36.78 6.25 -5.69
N ASN A 416 -36.36 5.54 -4.65
CA ASN A 416 -35.02 4.96 -4.53
C ASN A 416 -34.97 3.53 -5.11
N GLY A 417 -36.08 3.02 -5.66
CA GLY A 417 -36.18 1.67 -6.20
C GLY A 417 -36.41 0.59 -5.13
N CYS A 418 -36.62 0.96 -3.86
CA CYS A 418 -36.86 0.01 -2.78
C CYS A 418 -38.32 -0.41 -2.77
N THR A 419 -38.56 -1.72 -2.74
CA THR A 419 -39.91 -2.30 -2.84
C THR A 419 -40.30 -2.96 -1.53
N ASN A 420 -41.53 -2.71 -1.09
CA ASN A 420 -42.15 -3.42 0.03
C ASN A 420 -43.61 -3.75 -0.32
N THR A 421 -44.23 -4.64 0.46
CA THR A 421 -45.59 -5.14 0.19
C THR A 421 -46.43 -5.24 1.45
N ASP A 422 -47.73 -5.09 1.31
CA ASP A 422 -48.73 -5.47 2.32
C ASP A 422 -49.85 -6.30 1.66
N SER A 423 -50.65 -7.01 2.43
CA SER A 423 -51.68 -7.92 1.91
C SER A 423 -52.92 -7.97 2.79
N ASP A 424 -54.08 -8.09 2.15
CA ASP A 424 -55.38 -8.30 2.78
C ASP A 424 -56.16 -9.37 1.99
N SER A 425 -57.31 -9.81 2.49
CA SER A 425 -58.04 -10.96 1.96
C SER A 425 -59.50 -10.64 1.66
N ILE A 426 -60.02 -11.12 0.54
CA ILE A 426 -61.44 -11.03 0.16
C ILE A 426 -62.03 -12.44 0.14
N TYR A 427 -63.17 -12.65 0.79
CA TYR A 427 -63.92 -13.90 0.73
C TYR A 427 -64.94 -13.89 -0.41
N ILE A 428 -64.98 -14.96 -1.20
CA ILE A 428 -65.92 -15.12 -2.32
C ILE A 428 -66.92 -16.23 -2.03
N LEU A 429 -68.19 -15.86 -1.95
CA LEU A 429 -69.33 -16.76 -1.84
C LEU A 429 -69.76 -17.26 -3.21
N ASP A 430 -70.15 -18.53 -3.30
CA ASP A 430 -70.90 -18.99 -4.46
C ASP A 430 -72.38 -18.65 -4.28
N CYS A 431 -72.82 -17.58 -4.95
CA CYS A 431 -74.19 -17.09 -4.86
C CYS A 431 -75.11 -17.66 -5.95
N THR A 432 -74.62 -18.63 -6.74
CA THR A 432 -75.41 -19.32 -7.77
C THR A 432 -76.13 -20.58 -7.27
N GLY A 433 -75.81 -21.04 -6.06
CA GLY A 433 -76.47 -22.17 -5.40
C GLY A 433 -77.52 -21.74 -4.36
N MET A 434 -78.65 -22.46 -4.31
CA MET A 434 -79.59 -22.39 -3.19
C MET A 434 -79.00 -23.06 -1.94
N ASN A 435 -78.05 -22.42 -1.27
CA ASN A 435 -77.78 -22.65 0.14
C ASN A 435 -76.98 -21.47 0.73
N ARG A 436 -77.67 -20.72 1.60
CA ARG A 436 -77.13 -19.60 2.38
C ARG A 436 -76.14 -20.10 3.42
N LEU A 437 -74.92 -19.57 3.41
CA LEU A 437 -74.24 -19.16 4.64
C LEU A 437 -73.83 -17.69 4.47
N GLN A 438 -74.66 -16.79 5.01
CA GLN A 438 -74.31 -15.38 5.11
C GLN A 438 -73.28 -15.22 6.22
N PHE A 439 -72.02 -14.97 5.86
CA PHE A 439 -71.11 -14.24 6.73
C PHE A 439 -71.25 -12.77 6.42
N SER A 440 -71.92 -12.04 7.30
CA SER A 440 -71.74 -10.60 7.36
C SER A 440 -70.51 -10.32 8.23
N ASP A 441 -69.40 -10.01 7.57
CA ASP A 441 -68.49 -8.93 7.95
C ASP A 441 -68.01 -8.90 9.42
N ASN A 442 -66.82 -9.47 9.68
CA ASN A 442 -66.06 -9.23 10.91
C ASN A 442 -64.75 -8.54 10.50
N GLY A 443 -64.71 -7.21 10.50
CA GLY A 443 -63.47 -6.45 10.29
C GLY A 443 -62.38 -6.94 11.24
N VAL A 444 -61.29 -7.48 10.68
CA VAL A 444 -60.10 -7.90 11.44
C VAL A 444 -58.90 -7.16 10.89
N LYS A 445 -58.17 -6.47 11.78
CA LYS A 445 -56.92 -5.79 11.47
C LYS A 445 -55.77 -6.61 12.02
N MET A 446 -54.74 -6.80 11.21
CA MET A 446 -53.52 -7.50 11.60
C MET A 446 -52.33 -6.59 11.32
N TYR A 447 -51.60 -6.18 12.37
CA TYR A 447 -50.50 -5.23 12.25
C TYR A 447 -49.41 -5.42 13.30
N PRO A 448 -48.15 -5.06 13.01
CA PRO A 448 -47.64 -4.75 11.68
C PRO A 448 -47.57 -6.02 10.81
N ASN A 449 -47.82 -5.88 9.50
CA ASN A 449 -47.55 -6.90 8.50
C ASN A 449 -46.78 -6.22 7.35
N PRO A 450 -45.50 -6.56 7.10
CA PRO A 450 -44.71 -7.60 7.73
C PRO A 450 -44.39 -7.38 9.22
N ALA A 451 -44.29 -8.47 9.98
CA ALA A 451 -44.04 -8.46 11.42
C ALA A 451 -42.60 -8.91 11.75
N LYS A 452 -42.00 -8.30 12.80
CA LYS A 452 -40.74 -8.79 13.39
C LYS A 452 -41.02 -9.81 14.48
N ASN A 453 -41.29 -9.39 15.72
CA ASN A 453 -41.45 -10.34 16.83
C ASN A 453 -42.86 -10.38 17.39
N LYS A 454 -43.69 -9.40 17.05
CA LYS A 454 -45.03 -9.24 17.61
C LYS A 454 -46.03 -8.97 16.51
N LEU A 455 -47.23 -9.50 16.69
CA LEU A 455 -48.36 -9.35 15.78
C LEU A 455 -49.59 -8.97 16.60
N MET A 456 -50.19 -7.82 16.31
CA MET A 456 -51.47 -7.42 16.87
C MET A 456 -52.59 -7.89 15.96
N ILE A 457 -53.61 -8.52 16.53
CA ILE A 457 -54.85 -8.89 15.85
C ILE A 457 -56.01 -8.23 16.59
N GLU A 458 -56.77 -7.41 15.88
CA GLU A 458 -57.91 -6.65 16.39
C GLU A 458 -59.17 -6.99 15.59
N SER A 459 -60.18 -7.52 16.27
CA SER A 459 -61.49 -7.89 15.72
C SER A 459 -62.55 -6.87 16.13
N GLU A 460 -63.32 -6.33 15.19
CA GLU A 460 -64.24 -5.22 15.45
C GLU A 460 -65.52 -5.68 16.18
N LYS A 461 -66.09 -6.83 15.80
CA LYS A 461 -67.41 -7.27 16.29
C LYS A 461 -67.37 -8.33 17.38
N PHE A 462 -66.58 -9.39 17.22
CA PHE A 462 -66.59 -10.56 18.12
C PHE A 462 -65.18 -10.95 18.59
N ILE A 463 -65.10 -11.59 19.75
CA ILE A 463 -63.86 -12.24 20.21
C ILE A 463 -63.66 -13.50 19.38
N PRO A 464 -62.51 -13.71 18.71
CA PRO A 464 -62.26 -14.94 17.97
C PRO A 464 -62.19 -16.15 18.91
N ASN A 465 -62.65 -17.30 18.44
CA ASN A 465 -62.57 -18.57 19.18
C ASN A 465 -61.14 -19.10 19.24
N GLU A 466 -60.41 -18.92 18.14
CA GLU A 466 -59.05 -19.43 17.95
C GLU A 466 -58.34 -18.62 16.86
N ILE A 467 -57.06 -18.37 17.04
CA ILE A 467 -56.16 -17.81 16.04
C ILE A 467 -55.05 -18.84 15.81
N ILE A 468 -54.86 -19.25 14.57
CA ILE A 468 -53.90 -20.27 14.16
C ILE A 468 -52.91 -19.63 13.20
N ILE A 469 -51.62 -19.79 13.43
CA ILE A 469 -50.57 -19.48 12.46
C ILE A 469 -50.03 -20.80 11.92
N ALA A 470 -50.10 -20.99 10.61
CA ALA A 470 -49.62 -22.17 9.91
C ALA A 470 -48.61 -21.80 8.82
N ASP A 471 -47.74 -22.73 8.45
CA ASP A 471 -46.92 -22.59 7.24
C ASP A 471 -47.79 -22.71 5.96
N LEU A 472 -47.19 -22.45 4.80
CA LEU A 472 -47.90 -22.50 3.51
C LEU A 472 -48.40 -23.90 3.13
N ASN A 473 -47.93 -24.96 3.80
CA ASN A 473 -48.41 -26.33 3.61
C ASN A 473 -49.55 -26.68 4.58
N GLY A 474 -50.01 -25.72 5.40
CA GLY A 474 -51.08 -25.90 6.37
C GLY A 474 -50.64 -26.52 7.70
N LYS A 475 -49.33 -26.68 7.95
CA LYS A 475 -48.85 -27.17 9.25
C LYS A 475 -49.01 -26.08 10.30
N ILE A 476 -49.77 -26.36 11.34
CA ILE A 476 -49.99 -25.46 12.47
C ILE A 476 -48.68 -25.27 13.24
N LEU A 477 -48.27 -24.01 13.42
CA LEU A 477 -47.07 -23.60 14.15
C LEU A 477 -47.43 -22.91 15.47
N LEU A 478 -48.52 -22.16 15.49
CA LEU A 478 -49.02 -21.48 16.68
C LEU A 478 -50.56 -21.58 16.71
N SER A 479 -51.13 -21.87 17.88
CA SER A 479 -52.57 -21.73 18.13
C SER A 479 -52.76 -20.93 19.41
N TYR A 480 -53.67 -19.97 19.38
CA TYR A 480 -53.97 -19.05 20.46
C TYR A 480 -55.48 -18.88 20.61
N LYS A 481 -55.99 -18.85 21.84
CA LYS A 481 -57.42 -18.60 22.13
C LYS A 481 -57.57 -17.23 22.76
N PRO A 482 -58.06 -16.22 22.01
CA PRO A 482 -58.27 -14.87 22.54
C PRO A 482 -59.31 -14.83 23.66
N ASN A 483 -59.05 -14.00 24.66
CA ASN A 483 -60.04 -13.64 25.70
C ASN A 483 -60.64 -12.23 25.48
N ASP A 484 -60.12 -11.48 24.51
CA ASP A 484 -60.53 -10.11 24.19
C ASP A 484 -60.48 -9.89 22.65
N LYS A 485 -61.15 -8.84 22.18
CA LYS A 485 -61.20 -8.41 20.78
C LYS A 485 -59.84 -7.96 20.24
N LYS A 486 -58.92 -7.55 21.12
CA LYS A 486 -57.52 -7.25 20.81
C LYS A 486 -56.62 -8.34 21.38
N SER A 487 -55.68 -8.82 20.58
CA SER A 487 -54.71 -9.83 21.00
C SER A 487 -53.33 -9.53 20.42
N GLU A 488 -52.34 -9.40 21.30
CA GLU A 488 -50.93 -9.36 20.92
C GLU A 488 -50.36 -10.77 20.95
N LEU A 489 -49.81 -11.22 19.82
CA LEU A 489 -49.16 -12.52 19.68
C LEU A 489 -47.65 -12.33 19.57
N ASP A 490 -46.89 -13.09 20.33
CA ASP A 490 -45.44 -13.23 20.17
C ASP A 490 -45.15 -14.28 19.08
N ILE A 491 -44.46 -13.84 18.03
CA ILE A 491 -44.08 -14.65 16.87
C ILE A 491 -42.55 -14.71 16.70
N SER A 492 -41.79 -14.33 17.73
CA SER A 492 -40.31 -14.33 17.69
C SER A 492 -39.71 -15.71 17.42
N ALA A 493 -40.43 -16.78 17.75
CA ALA A 493 -40.02 -18.16 17.50
C ALA A 493 -40.23 -18.62 16.04
N LEU A 494 -40.94 -17.85 15.21
CA LEU A 494 -41.13 -18.16 13.80
C LEU A 494 -39.92 -17.69 12.99
N ASN A 495 -39.44 -18.55 12.08
CA ASN A 495 -38.41 -18.17 11.12
C ASN A 495 -38.92 -17.11 10.14
N THR A 496 -38.03 -16.32 9.55
CA THR A 496 -38.35 -15.42 8.43
C THR A 496 -39.02 -16.20 7.30
N GLY A 497 -40.18 -15.72 6.83
CA GLY A 497 -41.00 -16.45 5.87
C GLY A 497 -42.45 -16.00 5.79
N ASN A 498 -43.23 -16.63 4.92
CA ASN A 498 -44.66 -16.39 4.75
C ASN A 498 -45.48 -17.44 5.50
N TYR A 499 -46.53 -16.99 6.18
CA TYR A 499 -47.43 -17.83 6.97
C TYR A 499 -48.89 -17.49 6.66
N LEU A 500 -49.78 -18.42 6.99
CA LEU A 500 -51.23 -18.20 6.96
C LEU A 500 -51.74 -18.06 8.40
N VAL A 501 -52.42 -16.95 8.67
CA VAL A 501 -53.06 -16.67 9.96
C VAL A 501 -54.56 -16.90 9.79
N THR A 502 -55.05 -18.00 10.34
CA THR A 502 -56.46 -18.38 10.35
C THR A 502 -57.12 -17.97 11.66
N ILE A 503 -58.08 -17.05 11.58
CA ILE A 503 -58.85 -16.52 12.71
C ILE A 503 -60.24 -17.15 12.66
N LYS A 504 -60.54 -18.02 13.62
CA LYS A 504 -61.79 -18.77 13.71
C LYS A 504 -62.81 -18.09 14.62
N TYR A 505 -64.06 -18.12 14.20
CA TYR A 505 -65.25 -17.70 14.93
C TYR A 505 -66.26 -18.86 14.98
N ASN A 506 -67.32 -18.72 15.79
CA ASN A 506 -68.38 -19.73 15.88
C ASN A 506 -69.06 -20.05 14.54
N GLN A 507 -69.10 -19.08 13.63
CA GLN A 507 -69.81 -19.22 12.36
C GLN A 507 -68.88 -19.60 11.20
N GLY A 508 -67.55 -19.38 11.32
CA GLY A 508 -66.44 -19.89 10.48
C GLY A 508 -65.18 -19.02 10.57
N GLU A 509 -64.33 -18.93 9.52
CA GLU A 509 -62.94 -18.46 9.66
C GLU A 509 -62.50 -17.40 8.64
N ARG A 510 -61.50 -16.56 9.01
CA ARG A 510 -60.79 -15.60 8.15
C ARG A 510 -59.32 -15.98 8.01
N ILE A 511 -58.75 -15.89 6.82
CA ILE A 511 -57.34 -16.23 6.58
C ILE A 511 -56.60 -15.01 6.05
N ILE A 512 -55.55 -14.58 6.76
CA ILE A 512 -54.69 -13.45 6.39
C ILE A 512 -53.26 -13.96 6.22
N LYS A 513 -52.56 -13.52 5.18
CA LYS A 513 -51.14 -13.85 5.00
C LYS A 513 -50.27 -12.98 5.92
N LEU A 514 -49.41 -13.61 6.69
CA LEU A 514 -48.38 -12.95 7.51
C LEU A 514 -47.01 -13.07 6.83
N SER A 515 -46.34 -11.94 6.63
CA SER A 515 -44.94 -11.89 6.24
C SER A 515 -44.07 -11.65 7.49
N LYS A 516 -43.22 -12.60 7.86
CA LYS A 516 -42.26 -12.48 8.97
C LYS A 516 -40.90 -12.08 8.41
N HIS A 517 -40.35 -10.97 8.89
CA HIS A 517 -38.97 -10.56 8.60
C HIS A 517 -38.01 -10.92 9.74
#